data_AF-A0A4R0HC35-F1
#
_entry.id   AF-A0A4R0HC35-F1
#
_cell.length_a   1.000
_cell.length_b   1.000
_cell.length_c   1.000
_cell.angle_alpha   90.00
_cell.angle_beta   90.00
_cell.angle_gamma   90.00
#
_symmetry.space_group_name_H-M   'P 1'
#
loop_
_entity.id
_entity.type
_entity.pdbx_description
1 polymer ?
#
loop_
_entity_poly.entity_id
_entity_poly.type
_entity_poly.pdbx_seq_one_letter_code
_entity_poly.pdbx_strand_id
1 'polypeptide(L)' 'MNLLTREEGEALLFKFLSRALKNPSDIEMLMAMAREHPTTIPMKGIIYQYDMMEKNVLSKADLDDLSTLMFFYGP' A
#
# COMPACT_ATOMS: atom_id res chain seq x y z
N MET A 1 -13.19 17.19 5.22
CA MET A 1 -12.70 16.06 4.41
C MET A 1 -11.19 16.13 4.51
N ASN A 2 -10.55 15.26 5.30
CA ASN A 2 -9.09 15.22 5.31
C ASN A 2 -8.68 14.62 3.96
N LEU A 3 -8.14 15.46 3.09
CA LEU A 3 -7.57 15.02 1.81
C LEU A 3 -6.25 14.34 2.14
N LEU A 4 -6.14 13.04 1.90
CA LEU A 4 -4.85 12.35 1.87
C LEU A 4 -4.19 12.69 0.55
N THR A 5 -3.06 13.40 0.59
CA THR A 5 -2.29 13.71 -0.63
C THR A 5 -1.67 12.44 -1.22
N ARG A 6 -1.31 12.47 -2.50
CA ARG A 6 -0.61 11.35 -3.16
C ARG A 6 0.72 11.01 -2.49
N GLU A 7 1.45 12.00 -2.01
CA GLU A 7 2.73 11.82 -1.30
C GLU A 7 2.50 11.15 0.06
N GLU A 8 1.54 11.63 0.85
CA GLU A 8 1.17 10.98 2.12
C GLU A 8 0.64 9.56 1.89
N GLY A 9 -0.09 9.34 0.80
CA GLY A 9 -0.52 8.01 0.36
C GLY A 9 0.65 7.08 0.04
N GLU A 10 1.71 7.57 -0.62
CA GLU A 10 2.91 6.77 -0.89
C GLU A 10 3.62 6.38 0.40
N ALA A 11 3.79 7.35 1.30
CA ALA A 11 4.47 7.13 2.57
C ALA A 11 3.70 6.13 3.44
N LEU A 12 2.37 6.23 3.44
CA LEU A 12 1.49 5.30 4.14
C LEU A 12 1.55 3.90 3.52
N LEU A 13 1.55 3.79 2.19
CA LEU A 13 1.71 2.52 1.49
C LEU A 13 3.06 1.88 1.82
N PHE A 14 4.16 2.63 1.73
CA PHE A 14 5.49 2.12 2.05
C PHE A 14 5.58 1.62 3.49
N LYS A 15 5.02 2.38 4.44
CA LYS A 15 4.94 2.01 5.86
C LYS A 15 4.15 0.72 6.05
N PHE A 16 2.98 0.59 5.42
CA PHE A 16 2.17 -0.62 5.48
C PHE A 16 2.94 -1.83 4.92
N LEU A 17 3.47 -1.72 3.70
CA LEU A 17 4.19 -2.81 3.02
C LEU A 17 5.43 -3.26 3.80
N SER A 18 6.19 -2.32 4.36
CA SER A 18 7.38 -2.61 5.17
C SER A 18 7.09 -3.41 6.44
N ARG A 19 5.86 -3.33 6.96
CA ARG A 19 5.41 -4.16 8.09
C ARG A 19 4.77 -5.45 7.61
N ALA A 20 4.01 -5.37 6.52
CA ALA A 20 3.17 -6.44 6.04
C ALA A 20 3.95 -7.55 5.33
N LEU A 21 5.03 -7.23 4.61
CA LEU A 21 5.76 -8.18 3.77
C LEU A 21 7.07 -8.61 4.41
N LYS A 22 7.46 -9.88 4.20
CA LYS A 22 8.74 -10.41 4.68
C LYS A 22 9.92 -10.09 3.77
N ASN A 23 9.66 -10.02 2.46
CA ASN A 23 10.72 -9.87 1.46
C ASN A 23 10.83 -8.41 1.01
N PRO A 24 12.00 -7.76 1.14
CA PRO A 24 12.19 -6.39 0.66
C PRO A 24 11.96 -6.19 -0.84
N SER A 25 12.24 -7.22 -1.66
CA SER A 25 11.99 -7.18 -3.10
C SER A 25 10.51 -7.00 -3.45
N ASP A 26 9.62 -7.58 -2.64
CA ASP A 26 8.18 -7.50 -2.85
C ASP A 26 7.68 -6.08 -2.55
N ILE A 27 8.26 -5.43 -1.53
CA ILE A 27 7.98 -4.02 -1.22
C ILE A 27 8.38 -3.13 -2.40
N GLU A 28 9.61 -3.27 -2.90
CA GLU A 28 10.09 -2.45 -4.02
C GLU A 28 9.24 -2.65 -5.28
N MET A 29 8.82 -3.89 -5.56
CA MET A 29 7.93 -4.19 -6.69
C MET A 29 6.60 -3.43 -6.58
N LEU A 30 5.93 -3.49 -5.42
CA LEU A 30 4.65 -2.81 -5.22
C LEU A 30 4.80 -1.28 -5.17
N MET A 31 5.91 -0.78 -4.64
CA MET A 31 6.23 0.65 -4.67
C MET A 31 6.52 1.14 -6.09
N ALA A 32 7.17 0.33 -6.93
CA ALA A 32 7.34 0.64 -8.35
C ALA A 32 5.99 0.76 -9.07
N MET A 33 5.07 -0.18 -8.84
CA MET A 33 3.71 -0.09 -9.35
C MET A 33 2.99 1.19 -8.90
N ALA A 34 3.20 1.63 -7.65
CA ALA A 34 2.61 2.89 -7.19
C ALA A 34 3.21 4.12 -7.91
N ARG A 35 4.52 4.12 -8.17
CA ARG A 35 5.26 5.24 -8.79
C ARG A 35 5.02 5.35 -10.30
N GLU A 36 4.72 4.25 -10.98
CA GLU A 36 4.35 4.24 -12.40
C GLU A 36 3.04 5.01 -12.68
N HIS A 37 2.24 5.27 -11.64
CA HIS A 37 1.00 6.03 -11.71
C HIS A 37 1.16 7.38 -10.99
N PRO A 38 1.61 8.44 -11.67
CA PRO A 38 1.94 9.72 -11.00
C PRO A 38 0.71 10.47 -10.45
N THR A 39 -0.49 10.16 -10.93
CA THR A 39 -1.73 10.86 -10.56
C THR A 39 -2.56 10.13 -9.50
N THR A 40 -2.23 8.88 -9.17
CA THR A 40 -3.00 8.05 -8.21
C THR A 40 -2.15 6.92 -7.62
N ILE A 41 -2.70 6.10 -6.73
CA ILE A 41 -2.10 4.83 -6.32
C ILE A 41 -3.02 3.71 -6.81
N PRO A 42 -2.57 2.76 -7.64
CA PRO A 42 -3.43 1.69 -8.17
C PRO A 42 -3.67 0.60 -7.12
N MET A 43 -4.34 0.94 -6.01
CA MET A 43 -4.45 0.04 -4.84
C MET A 43 -5.12 -1.30 -5.17
N LYS A 44 -6.09 -1.34 -6.10
CA LYS A 44 -6.67 -2.61 -6.57
C LYS A 44 -5.63 -3.56 -7.16
N GLY A 45 -4.73 -3.03 -7.99
CA GLY A 45 -3.65 -3.82 -8.61
C GLY A 45 -2.58 -4.22 -7.58
N ILE A 46 -2.23 -3.29 -6.70
CA ILE A 46 -1.26 -3.54 -5.61
C ILE A 46 -1.78 -4.63 -4.67
N ILE A 47 -3.06 -4.59 -4.27
CA ILE A 47 -3.64 -5.60 -3.38
C ILE A 47 -3.74 -6.97 -4.02
N TYR A 48 -4.10 -7.04 -5.30
CA TYR A 48 -4.09 -8.29 -6.04
C TYR A 48 -2.70 -8.97 -6.00
N GLN A 49 -1.62 -8.20 -6.19
CA GLN A 49 -0.26 -8.73 -6.12
C GLN A 49 0.17 -9.05 -4.68
N TYR A 50 -0.15 -8.14 -3.73
CA TYR A 50 0.10 -8.32 -2.31
C TYR A 50 -0.49 -9.63 -1.77
N ASP A 51 -1.71 -10.00 -2.17
CA ASP A 51 -2.39 -11.23 -1.71
C ASP A 51 -1.62 -12.51 -2.05
N MET A 52 -0.78 -12.48 -3.08
CA MET A 52 0.07 -13.61 -3.49
C MET A 52 1.41 -13.69 -2.74
N MET A 53 1.78 -12.67 -1.96
CA MET A 53 3.10 -12.57 -1.31
C MET A 53 3.15 -13.16 0.09
N GLU A 54 4.37 -13.42 0.58
CA GLU A 54 4.61 -13.87 1.95
C GLU A 54 4.51 -12.70 2.95
N LYS A 55 3.62 -12.86 3.95
CA LYS A 55 3.21 -11.79 4.86
C LYS A 55 3.59 -12.07 6.31
N ASN A 56 3.80 -11.00 7.06
CA ASN A 56 3.82 -11.03 8.52
C ASN A 56 2.41 -11.05 9.09
N VAL A 57 2.28 -11.36 10.39
CA VAL A 57 1.02 -11.15 11.12
C VAL A 57 0.80 -9.65 11.29
N LEU A 58 -0.35 -9.15 10.82
CA LEU A 58 -0.69 -7.74 10.86
C LEU A 58 -1.29 -7.35 12.22
N SER A 59 -0.98 -6.15 12.68
CA SER A 59 -1.69 -5.51 13.79
C SER A 59 -2.96 -4.82 13.30
N LYS A 60 -3.83 -4.42 14.24
CA LYS A 60 -5.01 -3.60 13.92
C LYS A 60 -4.62 -2.29 13.23
N ALA A 61 -3.55 -1.64 13.68
CA ALA A 61 -3.10 -0.38 13.08
C ALA A 61 -2.65 -0.56 11.62
N ASP A 62 -2.06 -1.71 11.27
CA ASP A 62 -1.67 -1.99 9.89
C ASP A 62 -2.90 -2.23 9.00
N LEU A 63 -3.95 -2.85 9.53
CA LEU A 63 -5.24 -3.00 8.85
C LEU A 63 -5.97 -1.66 8.69
N ASP A 64 -5.84 -0.75 9.66
CA ASP A 64 -6.39 0.61 9.59
C ASP A 64 -5.65 1.45 8.52
N ASP A 65 -4.32 1.32 8.44
CA ASP A 65 -3.50 1.93 7.38
C ASP A 65 -3.94 1.42 5.99
N LEU A 66 -4.11 0.10 5.83
CA LEU A 66 -4.61 -0.52 4.59
C LEU A 66 -6.03 -0.04 4.23
N SER A 67 -6.93 0.01 5.21
CA SER A 67 -8.31 0.47 5.00
C SER A 67 -8.35 1.92 4.54
N THR A 68 -7.46 2.76 5.09
CA THR A 68 -7.29 4.15 4.67
C THR A 68 -6.84 4.24 3.21
N LEU A 69 -5.82 3.46 2.83
CA LEU A 69 -5.36 3.41 1.43
C LEU A 69 -6.47 2.95 0.47
N MET A 70 -7.23 1.92 0.84
CA MET A 70 -8.34 1.43 0.02
C MET A 70 -9.50 2.43 -0.09
N PHE A 71 -9.75 3.22 0.95
CA PHE A 71 -10.77 4.26 0.90
C PHE A 71 -10.42 5.38 -0.09
N PHE A 72 -9.17 5.87 -0.07
CA PHE A 72 -8.74 6.98 -0.92
C PHE A 72 -8.36 6.57 -2.35
N TYR A 73 -7.80 5.37 -2.53
CA TYR A 73 -7.18 4.94 -3.78
C TYR A 73 -7.72 3.62 -4.34
N GLY A 74 -8.69 3.01 -3.66
CA GLY A 74 -9.36 1.79 -4.11
C GLY A 74 -10.47 2.00 -5.14
N PRO A 75 -11.26 3.10 -5.14
CA PRO A 75 -12.25 3.36 -6.19
C PRO A 75 -11.63 3.40 -7.59
#